data_AF-G8ZNB1-F1
#
_entry.id   AF-G8ZNB1-F1
#
_cell.length_a   1.000
_cell.length_b   1.000
_cell.length_c   1.000
_cell.angle_alpha   90.00
_cell.angle_beta   90.00
_cell.angle_gamma   90.00
#
_symmetry.space_group_name_H-M   'P 1'
#
loop_
_entity.id
_entity.type
_entity.pdbx_description
1 polymer ?
#
loop_
_entity_poly.entity_id
_entity_poly.type
_entity_poly.pdbx_seq_one_letter_code
_entity_poly.pdbx_strand_id
1 'polypeptide(L)'
;MLTSQAVCDSVREFQRQELAQNDDYSTLAQHKGHLEARLLRHQYLSKRLQLLYAQIDKTRNYQEFVDVLMNSRSLLREIFTMEAQGRRANSAEPEVDWSKFGVDLQAYVGNDDQLLALYNDGLL
;
A
#
# COMPACT_ATOMS: atom_id res chain seq x y z
N MET A 1 24.75 7.33 -27.72
CA MET A 1 24.57 5.95 -27.20
C MET A 1 25.69 5.56 -26.25
N LEU A 2 25.51 5.83 -24.96
CA LEU A 2 26.24 5.31 -23.80
C LEU A 2 25.13 5.27 -22.74
N THR A 3 24.55 4.13 -22.36
CA THR A 3 24.85 3.48 -21.07
C THR A 3 24.13 2.12 -20.91
N SER A 4 23.93 1.32 -21.97
CA SER A 4 23.46 -0.07 -21.78
C SER A 4 24.39 -0.87 -20.85
N GLN A 5 25.69 -0.57 -20.90
CA GLN A 5 26.69 -1.18 -20.04
C GLN A 5 26.55 -0.73 -18.58
N ALA A 6 26.37 0.58 -18.32
CA ALA A 6 26.21 1.09 -16.96
C ALA A 6 24.91 0.60 -16.29
N VAL A 7 23.84 0.43 -17.07
CA VAL A 7 22.60 -0.20 -16.59
C VAL A 7 22.80 -1.69 -16.32
N CYS A 8 23.47 -2.43 -17.23
CA CYS A 8 23.82 -3.83 -16.99
C CYS A 8 24.75 -4.02 -15.78
N ASP A 9 25.68 -3.10 -15.56
CA ASP A 9 26.63 -3.12 -14.46
C ASP A 9 25.92 -2.79 -13.14
N SER A 10 25.02 -1.79 -13.13
CA SER A 10 24.15 -1.50 -11.99
C SER A 10 23.24 -2.67 -11.63
N VAL A 11 22.64 -3.34 -12.62
CA VAL A 11 21.82 -4.54 -12.40
C VAL A 11 22.66 -5.71 -11.88
N ARG A 12 23.89 -5.88 -12.36
CA ARG A 12 24.83 -6.89 -11.84
C ARG A 12 25.29 -6.59 -10.42
N GLU A 13 25.50 -5.32 -10.08
CA GLU A 13 25.84 -4.89 -8.71
C GLU A 13 24.66 -5.11 -7.77
N PHE A 14 23.44 -4.77 -8.19
CA PHE A 14 22.20 -5.05 -7.46
C PHE A 14 21.98 -6.55 -7.25
N GLN A 15 22.26 -7.39 -8.26
CA GLN A 15 22.16 -8.85 -8.16
C GLN A 15 23.27 -9.50 -7.33
N ARG A 16 24.41 -8.81 -7.15
CA ARG A 16 25.54 -9.26 -6.32
C ARG A 16 25.41 -8.83 -4.86
N GLN A 17 24.70 -7.74 -4.58
CA GLN A 17 24.40 -7.32 -3.23
C GLN A 17 23.39 -8.28 -2.59
N GLU A 18 23.72 -8.78 -1.40
CA GLU A 18 22.75 -9.53 -0.61
C GLU A 18 21.54 -8.64 -0.30
N LEU A 19 20.32 -9.17 -0.49
CA LEU A 19 19.07 -8.41 -0.26
C LEU A 19 19.02 -7.72 1.11
N ALA A 20 19.71 -8.26 2.13
CA ALA A 20 19.78 -7.67 3.47
C ALA A 20 20.55 -6.34 3.54
N GLN A 21 21.43 -6.04 2.57
CA GLN A 21 22.21 -4.81 2.52
C GLN A 21 21.58 -3.73 1.63
N ASN A 22 20.42 -4.01 1.03
CA ASN A 22 19.72 -3.07 0.18
C ASN A 22 18.75 -2.22 1.01
N ASP A 23 18.96 -0.91 1.02
CA ASP A 23 18.13 0.05 1.77
C ASP A 23 16.66 0.04 1.30
N ASP A 24 16.41 -0.17 0.00
CA ASP A 24 15.06 -0.29 -0.54
C ASP A 24 14.36 -1.57 -0.03
N TYR A 25 15.09 -2.67 0.06
CA TYR A 25 14.57 -3.92 0.62
C TYR A 25 14.29 -3.78 2.13
N SER A 26 15.14 -3.08 2.87
CA SER A 26 14.91 -2.80 4.30
C SER A 26 13.64 -1.97 4.51
N THR A 27 13.40 -0.99 3.66
CA THR A 27 12.20 -0.14 3.67
C THR A 27 10.96 -0.96 3.33
N LEU A 28 11.03 -1.81 2.31
CA LEU A 28 9.94 -2.71 1.93
C LEU A 28 9.63 -3.73 3.02
N ALA A 29 10.64 -4.29 3.68
CA ALA A 29 10.48 -5.21 4.80
C ALA A 29 9.81 -4.54 6.01
N GLN A 30 10.18 -3.30 6.32
CA GLN A 30 9.52 -2.50 7.36
C GLN A 30 8.05 -2.23 7.00
N HIS A 31 7.76 -1.84 5.76
CA HIS A 31 6.39 -1.65 5.28
C HIS A 31 5.58 -2.94 5.36
N LYS A 32 6.16 -4.08 4.96
CA LYS A 32 5.53 -5.39 5.09
C LYS A 32 5.18 -5.69 6.56
N GLY A 33 6.12 -5.50 7.49
CA GLY A 33 5.87 -5.71 8.91
C GLY A 33 4.79 -4.78 9.47
N HIS A 34 4.77 -3.51 9.03
CA HIS A 34 3.72 -2.57 9.38
C HIS A 34 2.33 -3.02 8.88
N LEU A 35 2.26 -3.49 7.63
CA LEU A 35 1.02 -4.00 7.03
C LEU A 35 0.54 -5.28 7.72
N GLU A 36 1.43 -6.20 8.07
CA GLU A 36 1.10 -7.42 8.80
C GLU A 36 0.55 -7.10 10.20
N ALA A 37 1.18 -6.17 10.93
CA ALA A 37 0.69 -5.71 12.23
C ALA A 37 -0.68 -5.04 12.11
N ARG A 38 -0.88 -4.23 11.06
CA ARG A 38 -2.17 -3.58 10.77
C ARG A 38 -3.25 -4.61 10.43
N LEU A 39 -2.91 -5.64 9.66
CA LEU A 39 -3.81 -6.74 9.30
C LEU A 39 -4.26 -7.52 10.55
N LEU A 40 -3.33 -7.87 11.44
CA LEU A 40 -3.66 -8.50 12.72
C LEU A 40 -4.61 -7.65 13.56
N ARG A 41 -4.36 -6.33 13.62
CA ARG A 41 -5.23 -5.40 14.34
C ARG A 41 -6.64 -5.36 13.75
N HIS A 42 -6.78 -5.34 12.43
CA HIS A 42 -8.08 -5.39 11.77
C HIS A 42 -8.82 -6.72 12.02
N GLN A 43 -8.12 -7.85 11.96
CA GLN A 43 -8.71 -9.15 12.27
C GLN A 43 -9.21 -9.23 13.72
N TYR A 44 -8.42 -8.70 14.66
CA TYR A 44 -8.80 -8.63 16.07
C TYR A 44 -10.04 -7.76 16.28
N LEU A 45 -10.07 -6.57 15.67
CA LEU A 45 -11.19 -5.65 15.73
C LEU A 45 -12.47 -6.29 15.16
N SER A 46 -12.35 -6.96 14.00
CA SER A 46 -13.47 -7.65 13.35
C SER A 46 -14.07 -8.74 14.24
N LYS A 47 -13.23 -9.58 14.86
CA LYS A 47 -13.70 -10.61 15.82
C LYS A 47 -14.41 -9.97 17.02
N ARG A 48 -13.88 -8.88 17.58
CA ARG A 48 -14.52 -8.18 18.69
C ARG A 48 -15.86 -7.54 18.30
N LEU A 49 -15.96 -7.00 17.08
CA LEU A 49 -17.23 -6.50 16.52
C LEU A 49 -18.26 -7.62 16.39
N GLN A 50 -17.88 -8.78 15.85
CA GLN A 50 -18.76 -9.94 15.76
C GLN A 50 -19.27 -10.39 17.14
N LEU A 51 -18.41 -10.39 18.15
CA LEU A 51 -18.80 -10.68 19.53
C LEU A 51 -19.78 -9.63 20.08
N LEU A 52 -19.53 -8.34 19.82
CA LEU A 52 -20.44 -7.26 20.22
C LEU A 52 -21.82 -7.41 19.56
N TYR A 53 -21.86 -7.67 18.24
CA TYR A 53 -23.12 -7.92 17.53
C TYR A 53 -23.87 -9.13 18.11
N ALA A 54 -23.17 -10.23 18.39
CA ALA A 54 -23.78 -11.40 19.01
C ALA A 54 -24.27 -11.15 20.44
N GLN A 55 -23.66 -10.21 21.18
CA GLN A 55 -24.13 -9.78 22.50
C GLN A 55 -25.35 -8.89 22.41
N ILE A 56 -25.35 -7.91 21.48
CA ILE A 56 -26.48 -7.03 21.21
C ILE A 56 -27.70 -7.85 20.77
N ASP A 57 -27.52 -8.83 19.88
CA ASP A 57 -28.60 -9.71 19.40
C ASP A 57 -29.27 -10.52 20.52
N LYS A 58 -28.54 -10.78 21.62
CA LYS A 58 -29.07 -11.48 22.80
C LYS A 58 -29.78 -10.56 23.79
N THR A 59 -29.68 -9.24 23.66
CA THR A 59 -30.33 -8.31 24.58
C THR A 59 -31.83 -8.30 24.35
N ARG A 60 -32.61 -8.40 25.43
CA ARG A 60 -34.09 -8.46 25.36
C ARG A 60 -34.76 -7.18 25.83
N ASN A 61 -34.02 -6.30 26.50
CA ASN A 61 -34.51 -5.00 26.95
C ASN A 61 -33.49 -3.87 26.67
N TYR A 62 -33.98 -2.62 26.71
CA TYR A 62 -33.18 -1.42 26.44
C TYR A 62 -32.06 -1.19 27.46
N GLN A 63 -32.26 -1.59 28.71
CA GLN A 63 -31.28 -1.46 29.79
C GLN A 63 -30.05 -2.35 29.54
N GLU A 64 -30.28 -3.62 29.21
CA GLU A 64 -29.24 -4.61 28.85
C GLU A 64 -28.47 -4.17 27.61
N PHE A 65 -29.15 -3.58 26.64
CA PHE A 65 -28.53 -3.00 25.46
C PHE A 65 -27.59 -1.84 25.80
N VAL A 66 -28.03 -0.90 26.65
CA VAL A 66 -27.20 0.21 27.13
C VAL A 66 -26.01 -0.31 27.94
N ASP A 67 -26.21 -1.31 28.79
CA ASP A 67 -25.13 -1.91 29.59
C ASP A 67 -24.09 -2.60 28.70
N VAL A 68 -24.51 -3.36 27.67
CA VAL A 68 -23.61 -3.97 26.69
C VAL A 68 -22.83 -2.92 25.88
N LEU A 69 -23.48 -1.81 25.50
CA LEU A 69 -22.82 -0.70 24.82
C LEU A 69 -21.83 0.04 25.73
N MET A 70 -22.18 0.26 27.00
CA MET A 70 -21.30 0.91 27.96
C MET A 70 -20.08 0.05 28.29
N ASN A 71 -20.26 -1.26 28.42
CA ASN A 71 -19.16 -2.22 28.61
C ASN A 71 -18.24 -2.31 27.38
N SER A 72 -18.75 -2.02 26.18
CA SER A 72 -17.99 -1.99 24.93
C SER A 72 -17.56 -0.58 24.48
N ARG A 73 -17.67 0.43 25.36
CA ARG A 73 -17.34 1.83 25.02
C ARG A 73 -15.92 2.04 24.51
N SER A 74 -14.94 1.30 25.05
CA SER A 74 -13.55 1.35 24.60
C SER A 74 -13.41 0.83 23.17
N LEU A 75 -14.13 -0.24 22.83
CA LEU A 75 -14.19 -0.79 21.48
C LEU A 75 -14.81 0.21 20.50
N LEU A 76 -15.97 0.77 20.85
CA LEU A 76 -16.67 1.73 20.02
C LEU A 76 -15.80 2.96 19.76
N ARG A 77 -15.12 3.46 20.82
CA ARG A 77 -14.17 4.56 20.67
C ARG A 77 -13.03 4.20 19.72
N GLU A 78 -12.46 3.00 19.83
CA GLU A 78 -11.40 2.54 18.93
C GLU A 78 -11.89 2.45 17.48
N ILE A 79 -13.08 1.87 17.25
CA ILE A 79 -13.72 1.79 15.93
C ILE A 79 -13.90 3.19 15.33
N PHE A 80 -14.51 4.12 16.08
CA PHE A 80 -14.72 5.48 15.58
C PHE A 80 -13.41 6.23 15.33
N THR A 81 -12.37 6.01 16.13
CA THR A 81 -11.04 6.59 15.86
C THR A 81 -10.37 5.98 14.64
N MET A 82 -10.45 4.66 14.44
CA MET A 82 -9.88 3.99 13.26
C MET A 82 -10.65 4.37 11.99
N GLU A 83 -11.97 4.53 12.07
CA GLU A 83 -12.80 4.99 10.95
C GLU A 83 -12.48 6.45 10.60
N ALA A 84 -12.33 7.33 11.60
CA ALA A 84 -11.91 8.71 11.37
C ALA A 84 -10.51 8.81 10.75
N GLN A 85 -9.58 7.93 11.15
CA GLN A 85 -8.26 7.82 10.54
C GLN A 85 -8.32 7.26 9.11
N GLY A 86 -9.16 6.25 8.85
CA GLY A 86 -9.37 5.67 7.52
C GLY A 86 -9.97 6.68 6.53
N ARG A 87 -10.95 7.49 6.96
CA ARG A 87 -11.52 8.57 6.14
C ARG A 87 -10.50 9.65 5.80
N ARG A 88 -9.55 9.94 6.70
CA ARG A 88 -8.45 10.88 6.46
C ARG A 88 -7.31 10.29 5.63
N ALA A 89 -7.15 8.96 5.63
CA ALA A 89 -6.14 8.27 4.83
C ALA A 89 -6.62 8.04 3.39
N ASN A 90 -7.92 7.80 3.17
CA ASN A 90 -8.50 7.63 1.83
C ASN A 90 -8.53 8.93 0.99
N SER A 91 -8.25 10.10 1.58
CA SER A 91 -8.01 11.33 0.81
C SER A 91 -6.57 11.44 0.27
N ALA A 92 -5.73 10.45 0.56
CA ALA A 92 -4.37 10.35 0.05
C ALA A 92 -4.11 8.89 -0.33
N GLU A 93 -4.83 8.38 -1.34
CA GLU A 93 -4.22 7.29 -2.11
C GLU A 93 -2.85 7.79 -2.58
N PRO A 94 -1.76 7.03 -2.37
CA PRO A 94 -0.47 7.39 -2.92
C PRO A 94 -0.61 7.36 -4.43
N GLU A 95 -0.86 8.52 -5.03
CA GLU A 95 -0.82 8.71 -6.46
C GLU A 95 0.63 8.50 -6.88
N VAL A 96 0.92 7.28 -7.34
CA VAL A 96 2.24 6.96 -7.89
C VAL A 96 2.34 7.78 -9.17
N ASP A 97 3.21 8.79 -9.14
CA ASP A 97 3.54 9.55 -10.33
C ASP A 97 4.34 8.67 -11.29
N TRP A 98 3.59 7.93 -12.12
CA TRP A 98 4.15 7.04 -13.13
C TRP A 98 4.99 7.79 -14.15
N SER A 99 4.88 9.13 -14.27
CA SER A 99 5.76 9.91 -15.14
C SER A 99 7.21 9.94 -14.66
N LYS A 100 7.45 9.72 -13.35
CA LYS A 100 8.79 9.61 -12.77
C LYS A 100 9.49 8.29 -13.11
N PHE A 101 8.72 7.24 -13.40
CA PHE A 101 9.21 5.88 -13.68
C PHE A 101 8.95 5.42 -15.13
N GLY A 102 8.09 6.13 -15.85
CA GLY A 102 7.77 5.92 -17.25
C GLY A 102 8.77 6.64 -18.13
N VAL A 103 9.21 5.97 -19.18
CA VAL A 103 9.99 6.60 -20.25
C VAL A 103 8.98 7.27 -21.18
N ASP A 104 9.08 8.60 -21.34
CA ASP A 104 8.33 9.31 -22.36
C ASP A 104 8.77 8.80 -23.74
N LEU A 105 7.91 8.00 -24.37
CA LEU A 105 8.20 7.35 -25.64
C LEU A 105 8.49 8.37 -26.74
N GLN A 106 7.87 9.55 -26.73
CA GLN A 106 8.11 10.57 -27.74
C GLN A 106 9.49 11.22 -27.56
N ALA A 107 9.87 11.53 -26.32
CA ALA A 107 11.21 12.02 -26.01
C ALA A 107 12.29 10.96 -26.25
N TYR A 108 11.98 9.68 -26.01
CA TYR A 108 12.89 8.56 -26.19
C TYR A 108 13.12 8.22 -27.67
N VAL A 109 12.05 8.15 -28.46
CA VAL A 109 12.11 7.94 -29.92
C VAL A 109 12.71 9.16 -30.63
N GLY A 110 12.43 10.37 -30.13
CA GLY A 110 12.97 11.63 -30.64
C GLY A 110 14.50 11.78 -30.50
N ASN A 111 15.11 11.08 -29.54
CA ASN A 111 16.55 11.17 -29.24
C ASN A 111 17.39 10.14 -30.02
N ASP A 112 16.76 9.22 -30.76
CA ASP A 112 17.44 8.18 -31.54
C ASP A 112 16.88 8.12 -32.96
N ASP A 113 17.66 8.63 -33.92
CA ASP A 113 17.28 8.75 -35.33
C ASP A 113 16.84 7.40 -35.96
N GLN A 114 17.34 6.27 -35.43
CA GLN A 114 16.97 4.94 -35.90
C GLN A 114 15.58 4.51 -35.41
N LEU A 115 15.23 4.83 -34.16
CA LEU A 115 13.91 4.54 -33.59
C LEU A 115 12.84 5.49 -34.18
N LEU A 116 13.22 6.73 -34.46
CA LEU A 116 12.37 7.73 -35.12
C LEU A 116 11.99 7.29 -36.54
N ALA A 117 12.95 6.72 -37.28
CA ALA A 117 12.69 6.13 -38.60
C ALA A 117 11.73 4.93 -38.51
N LEU A 118 11.93 4.01 -37.56
CA LEU A 118 11.05 2.85 -37.35
C LEU A 118 9.63 3.23 -36.87
N TYR A 119 9.51 4.28 -36.07
CA TYR A 119 8.21 4.83 -35.64
C TYR A 119 7.48 5.50 -36.81
N ASN A 120 8.18 6.27 -37.64
CA ASN A 120 7.61 6.87 -38.84
C ASN A 120 7.19 5.83 -39.89
N ASP A 121 7.88 4.69 -39.94
CA ASP A 121 7.54 3.56 -40.80
C ASP A 121 6.39 2.68 -40.22
N GLY A 122 5.85 3.02 -39.05
CA GLY A 122 4.71 2.34 -38.43
C GLY A 122 5.02 0.96 -37.84
N LEU A 123 6.30 0.68 -37.57
CA LEU A 123 6.80 -0.61 -37.07
C LEU A 123 6.98 -0.62 -35.53
N LEU A 124 6.58 0.45 -34.84
CA LEU A 124 6.62 0.64 -33.39
C LEU A 124 5.27 1.15 -32.86
#